data_AF-A0A7R8X2F3-F1
#
_entry.id   AF-A0A7R8X2F3-F1
#
_cell.length_a   1.000
_cell.length_b   1.000
_cell.length_c   1.000
_cell.angle_alpha   90.00
_cell.angle_beta   90.00
_cell.angle_gamma   90.00
#
_symmetry.space_group_name_H-M   'P 1'
#
loop_
_entity.id
_entity.type
_entity.pdbx_description
1 polymer ?
#
loop_
_entity_poly.entity_id
_entity_poly.type
_entity_poly.pdbx_seq_one_letter_code
_entity_poly.pdbx_strand_id
1 'polypeptide(L)'
;MRAYVDHVLALLPFEPAALERLKGPSATYVGHRLADSIAALNPKPSPLPQSGPKRLVVLPGSRASELKKMLQIYGDTLGVLRQRGVEFEAIIPAVPHLKQRLIEQTEHWSVKPTIVDSADNAETFASAHAALATSGTVVLELALHRVPTVTGYRLDSLARLFSGLIDAWSALLPNLIVDRVLVPEEHNEM
;
A
#
# COMPACT_ATOMS: atom_id res chain seq x y z
N MET A 1 7.75 19.84 -19.20
CA MET A 1 7.37 20.55 -17.95
C MET A 1 8.00 21.93 -17.84
N ARG A 2 9.32 22.12 -17.96
CA ARG A 2 9.97 23.43 -17.82
C ARG A 2 9.39 24.57 -18.66
N ALA A 3 8.88 24.27 -19.86
CA ALA A 3 8.25 25.28 -20.72
C ALA A 3 6.92 25.85 -20.18
N TYR A 4 6.32 25.21 -19.15
CA TYR A 4 4.98 25.54 -18.66
C TYR A 4 4.89 25.62 -17.13
N VAL A 5 5.96 25.31 -16.40
CA VAL A 5 5.98 25.23 -14.94
C VAL A 5 7.26 25.90 -14.45
N ASP A 6 7.10 27.02 -13.74
CA ASP A 6 8.21 27.79 -13.17
C ASP A 6 8.75 27.14 -11.89
N HIS A 7 7.86 26.59 -11.06
CA HIS A 7 8.21 26.02 -9.76
C HIS A 7 7.26 24.89 -9.35
N VAL A 8 7.80 23.87 -8.66
CA VAL A 8 7.06 22.72 -8.15
C VAL A 8 7.05 22.72 -6.62
N LEU A 9 5.86 22.56 -6.04
CA LEU A 9 5.72 22.29 -4.60
C LEU A 9 5.77 20.78 -4.39
N ALA A 10 6.95 20.30 -3.98
CA ALA A 10 7.22 18.88 -3.78
C ALA A 10 6.66 18.39 -2.44
N LEU A 11 5.98 17.25 -2.46
CA LEU A 11 5.39 16.64 -1.28
C LEU A 11 6.32 15.65 -0.59
N LEU A 12 7.34 15.15 -1.29
CA LEU A 12 8.27 14.14 -0.76
C LEU A 12 9.70 14.70 -0.76
N PRO A 13 10.52 14.34 0.24
CA PRO A 13 11.84 14.95 0.43
C PRO A 13 12.83 14.64 -0.70
N PHE A 14 12.66 13.54 -1.43
CA PHE A 14 13.53 13.17 -2.55
C PHE A 14 13.17 13.86 -3.88
N GLU A 15 11.95 14.40 -4.02
CA GLU A 15 11.44 14.93 -5.27
C GLU A 15 12.25 16.12 -5.81
N PRO A 16 12.70 17.10 -4.98
CA PRO A 16 13.52 18.20 -5.50
C PRO A 16 14.82 17.72 -6.15
N ALA A 17 15.54 16.79 -5.52
CA ALA A 17 16.76 16.22 -6.07
C ALA A 17 16.50 15.39 -7.34
N ALA A 18 15.39 14.65 -7.38
CA ALA A 18 14.98 13.91 -8.58
C ALA A 18 14.66 14.85 -9.75
N LEU A 19 13.93 15.94 -9.50
CA LEU A 19 13.62 16.95 -10.52
C LEU A 19 14.88 17.64 -11.02
N GLU A 20 15.82 17.98 -10.15
CA GLU A 20 17.11 18.53 -10.55
C GLU A 20 17.88 17.57 -11.48
N ARG A 21 18.04 16.30 -11.07
CA ARG A 21 18.71 15.25 -11.86
C ARG A 21 18.07 15.06 -13.24
N LEU A 22 16.73 15.10 -13.32
CA LEU A 22 15.96 14.95 -14.55
C LEU A 22 15.85 16.24 -15.37
N LYS A 23 16.56 17.32 -14.98
CA LYS A 23 16.50 18.64 -15.63
C LYS A 23 15.07 19.20 -15.68
N GLY A 24 14.28 18.94 -14.64
CA GLY A 24 12.94 19.46 -14.41
C GLY A 24 12.93 20.88 -13.84
N PRO A 25 11.74 21.47 -13.61
CA PRO A 25 11.60 22.79 -12.97
C PRO A 25 12.21 22.83 -11.57
N SER A 26 12.48 24.03 -11.07
CA SER A 26 12.85 24.24 -9.67
C SER A 26 11.76 23.69 -8.74
N ALA A 27 12.16 23.16 -7.59
CA ALA A 27 11.22 22.54 -6.67
C ALA A 27 11.57 22.86 -5.21
N THR A 28 10.53 23.05 -4.40
CA THR A 28 10.66 23.22 -2.95
C THR A 28 9.84 22.14 -2.26
N TYR A 29 10.48 21.39 -1.35
CA TYR A 29 9.78 20.46 -0.48
C TYR A 29 8.92 21.23 0.53
N VAL A 30 7.61 21.01 0.49
CA VAL A 30 6.62 21.68 1.36
C VAL A 30 5.99 20.72 2.38
N GLY A 31 6.38 19.45 2.36
CA GLY A 31 5.79 18.42 3.22
C GLY A 31 4.62 17.69 2.59
N HIS A 32 4.32 16.51 3.12
CA HIS A 32 3.20 15.67 2.70
C HIS A 32 2.03 15.84 3.67
N ARG A 33 0.79 16.02 3.18
CA ARG A 33 -0.40 16.17 4.06
C ARG A 33 -0.58 15.01 5.06
N LEU A 34 -0.20 13.80 4.66
CA LEU A 34 -0.20 12.65 5.57
C LEU A 34 0.72 12.86 6.79
N ALA A 35 1.82 13.61 6.67
CA ALA A 35 2.69 13.92 7.81
C ALA A 35 1.96 14.77 8.88
N ASP A 36 1.14 15.72 8.45
CA ASP A 36 0.35 16.57 9.35
C ASP A 36 -0.75 15.76 10.05
N SER A 37 -1.40 14.85 9.30
CA SER A 37 -2.36 13.91 9.87
C SER A 37 -1.73 13.03 10.94
N ILE A 38 -0.43 12.69 10.82
CA ILE A 38 0.27 11.84 11.81
C ILE A 38 0.68 12.60 13.05
N ALA A 39 1.10 13.86 12.95
CA ALA A 39 1.36 14.68 14.14
C ALA A 39 0.10 14.83 15.00
N ALA A 40 -1.07 14.89 14.35
CA ALA A 40 -2.38 14.83 15.01
C ALA A 40 -2.75 13.40 15.45
N LEU A 41 -2.41 12.37 14.67
CA LEU A 41 -2.70 10.99 15.02
C LEU A 41 -1.81 10.48 16.14
N ASN A 42 -0.60 11.04 16.34
CA ASN A 42 0.54 10.56 17.13
C ASN A 42 0.16 9.35 17.96
N PRO A 43 -0.09 8.20 17.29
CA PRO A 43 -0.84 7.18 17.96
C PRO A 43 0.25 6.56 18.80
N LYS A 44 0.18 6.80 20.11
CA LYS A 44 0.69 5.79 21.04
C LYS A 44 0.23 4.48 20.41
N PRO A 45 1.15 3.57 20.02
CA PRO A 45 0.77 2.35 19.34
C PRO A 45 -0.39 1.79 20.15
N SER A 46 -1.59 1.83 19.58
CA SER A 46 -2.75 1.37 20.31
C SER A 46 -2.40 -0.08 20.60
N PRO A 47 -2.33 -0.50 21.87
CA PRO A 47 -1.88 -1.85 22.18
C PRO A 47 -2.76 -2.77 21.34
N LEU A 48 -2.11 -3.49 20.42
CA LEU A 48 -2.81 -4.38 19.51
C LEU A 48 -3.71 -5.29 20.36
N PRO A 49 -4.91 -5.63 19.90
CA PRO A 49 -5.80 -6.51 20.63
C PRO A 49 -5.02 -7.75 21.09
N GLN A 50 -4.85 -7.90 22.42
CA GLN A 50 -4.08 -9.00 22.98
C GLN A 50 -4.89 -10.30 23.01
N SER A 51 -6.21 -10.18 22.99
CA SER A 51 -7.15 -11.28 22.87
C SER A 51 -7.81 -11.27 21.49
N GLY A 52 -8.19 -12.47 21.03
CA GLY A 52 -8.83 -12.67 19.73
C GLY A 52 -7.84 -13.01 18.61
N PRO A 53 -8.37 -13.34 17.42
CA PRO A 53 -7.56 -13.66 16.25
C PRO A 53 -6.77 -12.43 15.77
N LYS A 54 -5.62 -12.69 15.14
CA LYS A 54 -4.79 -11.64 14.56
C LYS A 54 -5.50 -11.03 13.36
N ARG A 55 -5.42 -9.70 13.19
CA ARG A 55 -6.04 -9.01 12.05
C ARG A 55 -5.05 -8.83 10.92
N LEU A 56 -5.37 -9.37 9.74
CA LEU A 56 -4.61 -9.23 8.51
C LEU A 56 -5.39 -8.35 7.53
N VAL A 57 -4.87 -7.15 7.27
CA VAL A 57 -5.48 -6.21 6.34
C VAL A 57 -5.03 -6.53 4.91
N VAL A 58 -5.97 -6.57 3.97
CA VAL A 58 -5.71 -6.90 2.56
C VAL A 58 -6.18 -5.76 1.68
N LEU A 59 -5.25 -5.16 0.93
CA LEU A 59 -5.43 -3.97 0.12
C LEU A 59 -5.04 -4.27 -1.33
N PRO A 60 -5.98 -4.85 -2.13
CA PRO A 60 -5.71 -5.35 -3.48
C PRO A 60 -5.44 -4.27 -4.53
N GLY A 61 -5.57 -2.99 -4.17
CA GLY A 61 -5.41 -1.84 -5.06
C GLY A 61 -6.75 -1.30 -5.57
N SER A 62 -6.73 -0.10 -6.15
CA SER A 62 -7.94 0.61 -6.61
C SER A 62 -8.20 0.47 -8.11
N ARG A 63 -7.17 0.18 -8.91
CA ARG A 63 -7.29 0.07 -10.37
C ARG A 63 -7.92 -1.27 -10.74
N ALA A 64 -8.94 -1.24 -11.59
CA ALA A 64 -9.72 -2.43 -11.95
C ALA A 64 -8.88 -3.56 -12.58
N SER A 65 -7.83 -3.23 -13.34
CA SER A 65 -6.92 -4.18 -13.98
C SER A 65 -6.01 -4.89 -12.98
N GLU A 66 -5.48 -4.15 -12.01
CA GLU A 66 -4.64 -4.66 -10.91
C GLU A 66 -5.48 -5.49 -9.93
N LEU A 67 -6.69 -4.99 -9.61
CA LEU A 67 -7.61 -5.55 -8.61
C LEU A 67 -7.90 -7.03 -8.86
N LYS A 68 -8.28 -7.42 -10.08
CA LYS A 68 -8.64 -8.83 -10.38
C LYS A 68 -7.46 -9.78 -10.16
N LYS A 69 -6.26 -9.38 -10.57
CA LYS A 69 -5.06 -10.21 -10.46
C LYS A 69 -4.59 -10.34 -9.02
N MET A 70 -4.57 -9.21 -8.31
CA MET A 70 -4.10 -9.17 -6.93
C MET A 70 -5.09 -9.81 -5.97
N LEU A 71 -6.40 -9.69 -6.21
CA LEU A 71 -7.40 -10.42 -5.45
C LEU A 71 -7.14 -11.92 -5.46
N GLN A 72 -6.91 -12.52 -6.63
CA GLN A 72 -6.61 -13.96 -6.70
C GLN A 72 -5.37 -14.32 -5.86
N ILE A 73 -4.27 -13.59 -6.06
CA ILE A 73 -3.00 -13.85 -5.35
C ILE A 73 -3.19 -13.73 -3.83
N TYR A 74 -3.89 -12.70 -3.37
CA TYR A 74 -4.14 -12.52 -1.95
C TYR A 74 -5.09 -13.60 -1.41
N GLY A 75 -6.15 -13.96 -2.12
CA GLY A 75 -7.01 -15.08 -1.75
C GLY A 75 -6.25 -16.40 -1.58
N ASP A 76 -5.38 -16.73 -2.54
CA ASP A 76 -4.50 -17.90 -2.48
C ASP A 76 -3.54 -17.82 -1.28
N THR A 77 -2.98 -16.63 -1.02
CA THR A 77 -2.10 -16.37 0.11
C THR A 77 -2.81 -16.61 1.44
N LEU A 78 -4.04 -16.12 1.59
CA LEU A 78 -4.85 -16.36 2.79
C LEU A 78 -5.14 -17.85 2.97
N GLY A 79 -5.43 -18.57 1.88
CA GLY A 79 -5.61 -20.03 1.91
C GLY A 79 -4.37 -20.78 2.39
N VAL A 80 -3.19 -20.43 1.87
CA VAL A 80 -1.92 -21.03 2.31
C VAL A 80 -1.64 -20.75 3.79
N LEU A 81 -1.87 -19.52 4.26
CA LEU A 81 -1.71 -19.17 5.68
C LEU A 81 -2.64 -20.00 6.56
N ARG A 82 -3.90 -20.16 6.16
CA ARG A 82 -4.88 -20.98 6.88
C ARG A 82 -4.47 -22.46 6.93
N GLN A 83 -4.00 -23.02 5.82
CA GLN A 83 -3.52 -24.41 5.75
C GLN A 83 -2.29 -24.66 6.63
N ARG A 84 -1.47 -23.63 6.86
CA ARG A 84 -0.33 -23.68 7.79
C ARG A 84 -0.73 -23.53 9.27
N GLY A 85 -2.03 -23.45 9.58
CA GLY A 85 -2.54 -23.34 10.94
C GLY A 85 -2.46 -21.93 11.53
N VAL A 86 -2.33 -20.89 10.69
CA VAL A 86 -2.35 -19.50 11.16
C VAL A 86 -3.81 -19.08 11.39
N GLU A 87 -4.11 -18.63 12.61
CA GLU A 87 -5.42 -18.09 12.99
C GLU A 87 -5.44 -16.56 12.84
N PHE A 88 -6.34 -16.07 11.98
CA PHE A 88 -6.47 -14.64 11.70
C PHE A 88 -7.85 -14.27 11.16
N GLU A 89 -8.19 -12.99 11.26
CA GLU A 89 -9.29 -12.32 10.57
C GLU A 89 -8.74 -11.54 9.39
N ALA A 90 -9.22 -11.84 8.18
CA ALA A 90 -8.89 -11.06 6.99
C ALA A 90 -9.85 -9.87 6.88
N ILE A 91 -9.32 -8.67 6.68
CA ILE A 91 -10.11 -7.44 6.55
C ILE A 91 -9.76 -6.75 5.24
N ILE A 92 -10.75 -6.39 4.44
CA ILE A 92 -10.57 -5.59 3.22
C ILE A 92 -11.32 -4.26 3.40
N PRO A 93 -10.62 -3.14 3.64
CA PRO A 93 -11.24 -1.84 3.57
C PRO A 93 -11.51 -1.48 2.11
N ALA A 94 -12.75 -1.07 1.82
CA ALA A 94 -13.23 -0.82 0.48
C ALA A 94 -14.00 0.49 0.38
N VAL A 95 -13.75 1.23 -0.69
CA VAL A 95 -14.60 2.36 -1.09
C VAL A 95 -16.00 1.85 -1.46
N PRO A 96 -17.08 2.62 -1.20
CA PRO A 96 -18.45 2.14 -1.35
C PRO A 96 -18.77 1.48 -2.71
N HIS A 97 -18.26 2.05 -3.80
CA HIS A 97 -18.51 1.53 -5.15
C HIS A 97 -17.79 0.21 -5.48
N LEU A 98 -16.76 -0.18 -4.71
CA LEU A 98 -16.06 -1.46 -4.89
C LEU A 98 -16.55 -2.56 -3.95
N LYS A 99 -17.33 -2.22 -2.90
CA LYS A 99 -17.74 -3.16 -1.85
C LYS A 99 -18.48 -4.38 -2.41
N GLN A 100 -19.50 -4.16 -3.23
CA GLN A 100 -20.30 -5.25 -3.82
C GLN A 100 -19.44 -6.18 -4.68
N ARG A 101 -18.60 -5.60 -5.53
CA ARG A 101 -17.67 -6.36 -6.37
C ARG A 101 -16.70 -7.18 -5.54
N LEU A 102 -16.17 -6.63 -4.45
CA LEU A 102 -15.27 -7.37 -3.56
C LEU A 102 -15.98 -8.52 -2.86
N ILE A 103 -17.23 -8.35 -2.43
CA ILE A 103 -18.03 -9.44 -1.84
C ILE A 103 -18.13 -10.60 -2.84
N GLU A 104 -18.57 -10.32 -4.07
CA GLU A 104 -18.72 -11.32 -5.12
C GLU A 104 -17.38 -11.98 -5.49
N GLN A 105 -16.31 -11.19 -5.62
CA GLN A 105 -15.00 -11.71 -6.01
C GLN A 105 -14.28 -12.46 -4.89
N THR A 106 -14.71 -12.33 -3.63
CA THR A 106 -14.09 -13.03 -2.49
C THR A 106 -14.96 -14.16 -1.94
N GLU A 107 -16.17 -14.36 -2.48
CA GLU A 107 -17.12 -15.38 -2.01
C GLU A 107 -16.54 -16.80 -2.03
N HIS A 108 -15.73 -17.11 -3.04
CA HIS A 108 -15.11 -18.41 -3.27
C HIS A 108 -13.79 -18.62 -2.50
N TRP A 109 -13.33 -17.63 -1.74
CA TRP A 109 -12.09 -17.76 -0.98
C TRP A 109 -12.25 -18.73 0.18
N SER A 110 -11.20 -19.51 0.46
CA SER A 110 -11.15 -20.40 1.62
C SER A 110 -11.19 -19.64 2.94
N VAL A 111 -10.74 -18.38 2.95
CA VAL A 111 -10.84 -17.46 4.08
C VAL A 111 -11.69 -16.28 3.62
N LYS A 112 -12.90 -16.15 4.16
CA LYS A 112 -13.81 -15.06 3.84
C LYS A 112 -13.37 -13.77 4.56
N PRO A 113 -13.02 -12.70 3.84
CA PRO A 113 -12.65 -11.45 4.47
C PRO A 113 -13.89 -10.68 4.95
N THR A 114 -13.73 -9.94 6.04
CA THR A 114 -14.68 -8.90 6.44
C THR A 114 -14.42 -7.65 5.59
N ILE A 115 -15.40 -7.23 4.81
CA ILE A 115 -15.28 -6.03 3.96
C ILE A 115 -15.85 -4.83 4.71
N VAL A 116 -14.97 -3.91 5.09
CA VAL A 116 -15.29 -2.69 5.86
C VAL A 116 -15.24 -1.45 4.98
N ASP A 117 -15.82 -0.34 5.45
CA ASP A 117 -15.73 0.93 4.72
C ASP A 117 -14.31 1.50 4.86
N SER A 118 -13.71 1.93 3.75
CA SER A 118 -12.41 2.60 3.75
C SER A 118 -12.44 4.02 4.32
N ALA A 119 -13.62 4.57 4.64
CA ALA A 119 -13.76 5.87 5.29
C ALA A 119 -13.01 5.96 6.64
N ASP A 120 -12.79 4.81 7.30
CA ASP A 120 -11.99 4.71 8.53
C ASP A 120 -10.84 3.69 8.40
N ASN A 121 -9.96 3.96 7.43
CA ASN A 121 -8.70 3.21 7.32
C ASN A 121 -7.82 3.38 8.57
N ALA A 122 -7.93 4.50 9.29
CA ALA A 122 -7.09 4.77 10.45
C ALA A 122 -7.35 3.78 11.58
N GLU A 123 -8.62 3.53 11.95
CA GLU A 123 -8.97 2.52 12.95
C GLU A 123 -8.59 1.10 12.49
N THR A 124 -8.84 0.80 11.22
CA THR A 124 -8.50 -0.49 10.61
C THR A 124 -6.99 -0.74 10.68
N PHE A 125 -6.16 0.25 10.34
CA PHE A 125 -4.70 0.14 10.35
C PHE A 125 -4.15 0.14 11.77
N ALA A 126 -4.70 0.95 12.68
CA ALA A 126 -4.27 0.99 14.08
C ALA A 126 -4.47 -0.35 14.81
N SER A 127 -5.40 -1.18 14.36
CA SER A 127 -5.66 -2.52 14.92
C SER A 127 -5.09 -3.68 14.10
N ALA A 128 -4.43 -3.38 12.98
CA ALA A 128 -3.85 -4.38 12.09
C ALA A 128 -2.55 -4.96 12.64
N HIS A 129 -2.42 -6.28 12.59
CA HIS A 129 -1.18 -6.96 12.98
C HIS A 129 -0.21 -7.09 11.81
N ALA A 130 -0.74 -7.20 10.60
CA ALA A 130 0.02 -7.17 9.36
C ALA A 130 -0.88 -6.72 8.20
N ALA A 131 -0.27 -6.33 7.08
CA ALA A 131 -0.99 -5.98 5.86
C ALA A 131 -0.37 -6.60 4.60
N LEU A 132 -1.23 -6.96 3.65
CA LEU A 132 -0.89 -7.25 2.25
C LEU A 132 -1.37 -6.06 1.40
N ALA A 133 -0.47 -5.38 0.69
CA ALA A 133 -0.82 -4.16 -0.03
C ALA A 133 -0.16 -4.02 -1.41
N THR A 134 -0.95 -3.58 -2.40
CA THR A 134 -0.49 -3.37 -3.78
C THR A 134 -0.10 -1.92 -4.10
N SER A 135 -0.61 -0.93 -3.35
CA SER A 135 -0.52 0.51 -3.72
C SER A 135 0.52 1.28 -2.91
N GLY A 136 1.34 2.12 -3.56
CA GLY A 136 2.39 2.90 -2.90
C GLY A 136 1.90 3.90 -1.85
N THR A 137 0.74 4.56 -2.07
CA THR A 137 0.20 5.53 -1.09
C THR A 137 -0.35 4.85 0.16
N VAL A 138 -1.04 3.70 0.00
CA VAL A 138 -1.57 2.99 1.19
C VAL A 138 -0.47 2.34 1.99
N VAL A 139 0.61 1.92 1.34
CA VAL A 139 1.81 1.39 2.02
C VAL A 139 2.48 2.49 2.84
N LEU A 140 2.47 3.74 2.37
CA LEU A 140 2.90 4.87 3.19
C LEU A 140 1.98 5.00 4.42
N GLU A 141 0.66 5.04 4.27
CA GLU A 141 -0.27 5.10 5.42
C GLU A 141 -0.06 3.97 6.43
N LEU A 142 0.14 2.74 5.96
CA LEU A 142 0.44 1.57 6.80
C LEU A 142 1.78 1.72 7.55
N ALA A 143 2.82 2.18 6.86
CA ALA A 143 4.13 2.42 7.46
C ALA A 143 4.04 3.48 8.57
N LEU A 144 3.20 4.50 8.38
CA LEU A 144 2.95 5.55 9.36
C LEU A 144 2.18 5.02 10.59
N HIS A 145 1.29 4.04 10.40
CA HIS A 145 0.64 3.28 11.48
C HIS A 145 1.54 2.18 12.08
N ARG A 146 2.78 2.03 11.60
CA ARG A 146 3.73 0.98 11.99
C ARG A 146 3.19 -0.44 11.79
N VAL A 147 2.35 -0.63 10.78
CA VAL A 147 1.83 -1.95 10.43
C VAL A 147 2.86 -2.69 9.58
N PRO A 148 3.35 -3.87 10.03
CA PRO A 148 4.20 -4.73 9.20
C PRO A 148 3.49 -5.05 7.90
N THR A 149 4.09 -4.69 6.77
CA THR A 149 3.44 -4.78 5.46
C THR A 149 4.29 -5.62 4.52
N VAL A 150 3.65 -6.54 3.79
CA VAL A 150 4.23 -7.21 2.63
C VAL A 150 3.54 -6.64 1.40
N THR A 151 4.35 -6.22 0.43
CA THR A 151 3.83 -5.66 -0.81
C THR A 151 4.07 -6.61 -1.97
N GLY A 152 3.10 -6.66 -2.88
CA GLY A 152 3.19 -7.48 -4.08
C GLY A 152 2.55 -6.75 -5.24
N TYR A 153 3.23 -6.78 -6.39
CA TYR A 153 2.70 -6.20 -7.61
C TYR A 153 2.85 -7.19 -8.77
N ARG A 154 1.80 -7.31 -9.59
CA ARG A 154 1.83 -8.12 -10.82
C ARG A 154 1.79 -7.19 -12.03
N LEU A 155 2.98 -6.86 -12.54
CA LEU A 155 3.14 -6.07 -13.76
C LEU A 155 2.48 -6.78 -14.96
N ASP A 156 1.76 -6.01 -15.77
CA ASP A 156 1.34 -6.47 -17.09
C ASP A 156 2.57 -6.74 -17.98
N SER A 157 2.46 -7.67 -18.93
CA SER A 157 3.57 -8.02 -19.84
C SER A 157 4.11 -6.81 -20.61
N LEU A 158 3.25 -5.84 -20.94
CA LEU A 158 3.68 -4.60 -21.57
C LEU A 158 4.40 -3.67 -20.58
N ALA A 159 3.92 -3.57 -19.33
CA ALA A 159 4.59 -2.79 -18.29
C ALA A 159 5.98 -3.36 -17.95
N ARG A 160 6.15 -4.68 -17.99
CA ARG A 160 7.45 -5.35 -17.85
C ARG A 160 8.45 -4.97 -18.94
N LEU A 161 7.98 -4.69 -20.17
CA LEU A 161 8.88 -4.26 -21.25
C LEU A 161 9.48 -2.87 -20.98
N PHE A 162 8.80 -2.04 -20.20
CA PHE A 162 9.22 -0.69 -19.85
C PHE A 162 9.77 -0.56 -18.42
N SER A 163 9.86 -1.64 -17.64
CA SER A 163 10.36 -1.57 -16.26
C SER A 163 11.82 -1.11 -16.21
N GLY A 164 12.63 -1.46 -17.22
CA GLY A 164 14.02 -0.99 -17.34
C GLY A 164 14.19 0.51 -17.64
N LEU A 165 13.08 1.25 -17.87
CA LEU A 165 13.10 2.72 -17.99
C LEU A 165 12.84 3.42 -16.65
N ILE A 166 12.57 2.66 -15.59
CA ILE A 166 12.30 3.19 -14.26
C ILE A 166 13.63 3.33 -13.52
N ASP A 167 14.10 4.56 -13.37
CA ASP A 167 15.34 4.89 -12.63
C ASP A 167 15.19 4.74 -11.09
N ALA A 168 13.96 4.55 -10.60
CA ALA A 168 13.70 4.43 -9.17
C ALA A 168 14.07 3.03 -8.67
N TRP A 169 14.87 2.95 -7.61
CA TRP A 169 15.33 1.68 -7.04
C TRP A 169 14.24 0.92 -6.26
N SER A 170 13.14 1.59 -5.94
CA SER A 170 11.97 1.05 -5.23
C SER A 170 10.70 1.69 -5.79
N ALA A 171 9.60 0.94 -5.89
CA ALA A 171 8.30 1.51 -6.25
C ALA A 171 7.50 1.95 -5.01
N LEU A 172 7.98 1.63 -3.80
CA LEU A 172 7.35 2.04 -2.55
C LEU A 172 7.83 3.41 -2.07
N LEU A 173 6.88 4.32 -1.88
CA LEU A 173 7.12 5.64 -1.30
C LEU A 173 7.86 5.61 0.05
N PRO A 174 7.48 4.80 1.05
CA PRO A 174 8.20 4.81 2.34
C PRO A 174 9.67 4.46 2.19
N ASN A 175 10.01 3.49 1.34
CA ASN A 175 11.39 3.10 1.06
C ASN A 175 12.19 4.25 0.42
N LEU A 176 11.61 4.93 -0.58
CA LEU A 176 12.22 6.10 -1.22
C LEU A 176 12.38 7.29 -0.27
N ILE A 177 11.43 7.48 0.66
CA ILE A 177 11.49 8.56 1.66
C ILE A 177 12.63 8.34 2.66
N VAL A 178 12.81 7.09 3.14
CA VAL A 178 13.86 6.77 4.13
C VAL A 178 15.19 6.36 3.49
N ASP A 179 15.24 6.30 2.17
CA ASP A 179 16.38 5.84 1.35
C ASP A 179 16.96 4.48 1.79
N ARG A 180 16.09 3.55 2.18
CA ARG A 180 16.43 2.16 2.56
C ARG A 180 15.19 1.27 2.52
N VAL A 181 15.38 -0.05 2.50
CA VAL A 181 14.28 -1.00 2.57
C VAL A 181 13.64 -0.96 3.97
N LEU A 182 12.49 -0.28 4.09
CA LEU A 182 11.65 -0.27 5.29
C LEU A 182 10.55 -1.33 5.21
N VAL A 183 9.96 -1.45 4.02
CA VAL A 183 8.91 -2.40 3.69
C VAL A 183 9.45 -3.35 2.62
N PRO A 184 9.41 -4.68 2.83
CA PRO A 184 9.78 -5.65 1.80
C PRO A 184 8.93 -5.46 0.54
N GLU A 185 9.60 -5.44 -0.60
CA GLU A 185 8.99 -5.25 -1.92
C GLU A 185 9.38 -6.43 -2.82
N GLU A 186 8.40 -7.25 -3.19
CA GLU A 186 8.61 -8.38 -4.09
C GLU A 186 8.10 -8.02 -5.48
N HIS A 187 9.04 -7.87 -6.41
CA HIS A 187 8.74 -7.79 -7.83
C HIS A 187 8.78 -9.23 -8.33
N ASN A 188 7.74 -9.72 -8.99
CA ASN A 188 7.77 -11.07 -9.58
C ASN A 188 8.85 -11.12 -10.70
N GLU A 189 10.10 -11.34 -10.29
CA GLU A 189 11.22 -11.76 -11.12
C GLU A 189 11.19 -13.29 -11.19
N MET A 190 10.29 -13.82 -12.02
CA MET A 190 10.36 -15.19 -12.54
C MET A 190 10.14 -15.16 -14.05
#